data_AF-A0A511FPL9-F1
#
_entry.id   AF-A0A511FPL9-F1
#
_cell.length_a   1.000
_cell.length_b   1.000
_cell.length_c   1.000
_cell.angle_alpha   90.00
_cell.angle_beta   90.00
_cell.angle_gamma   90.00
#
_symmetry.space_group_name_H-M   'P 1'
#
loop_
_entity.id
_entity.type
_entity.pdbx_description
1 polymer ?
#
loop_
_entity_poly.entity_id
_entity_poly.type
_entity_poly.pdbx_seq_one_letter_code
_entity_poly.pdbx_strand_id
1 'polypeptide(L)'
;MLAKYHLKALDGIRGIACLLVIMAHYMIQAGVKGRYGQQTGALGVIIFFALSGFLMMHVTRNLEFNVKNIKIFFVKRFSRVIPLFYISLLILYIYQKIFIALGVDSSFFWPLMN
;
A
#
# COMPACT_ATOMS: atom_id res chain seq x y z
N MET A 1 27.82 -14.81 -9.32
CA MET A 1 26.96 -13.92 -10.14
C MET A 1 25.58 -14.56 -10.25
N LEU A 2 24.80 -14.60 -9.16
CA LEU A 2 23.49 -15.27 -9.17
C LEU A 2 22.48 -14.31 -9.78
N ALA A 3 22.01 -14.63 -10.99
CA ALA A 3 20.97 -13.91 -11.69
C ALA A 3 19.76 -13.76 -10.76
N LYS A 4 19.57 -12.53 -10.28
CA LYS A 4 18.41 -12.11 -9.52
C LYS A 4 17.23 -12.18 -10.48
N TYR A 5 16.57 -13.34 -10.55
CA TYR A 5 15.33 -13.54 -11.30
C TYR A 5 14.25 -12.67 -10.67
N HIS A 6 14.31 -11.37 -10.96
CA HIS A 6 13.24 -10.43 -10.74
C HIS A 6 12.17 -10.80 -11.76
N LEU A 7 11.11 -11.44 -11.29
CA LEU A 7 9.92 -11.71 -12.08
C LEU A 7 9.22 -10.37 -12.38
N LYS A 8 9.77 -9.61 -13.33
CA LYS A 8 9.27 -8.28 -13.73
C LYS A 8 7.78 -8.32 -14.11
N ALA A 9 7.32 -9.42 -14.69
CA ALA A 9 5.90 -9.63 -15.00
C ALA A 9 5.02 -9.58 -13.73
N LEU A 10 5.49 -10.12 -12.61
CA LEU A 10 4.76 -10.13 -11.35
C LEU A 10 4.71 -8.75 -10.69
N ASP A 11 5.79 -7.98 -10.83
CA ASP A 11 5.82 -6.57 -10.42
C ASP A 11 4.85 -5.73 -11.26
N GLY A 12 4.71 -6.03 -12.56
CA GLY A 12 3.70 -5.42 -13.43
C GLY A 12 2.27 -5.70 -12.97
N ILE A 13 1.94 -6.97 -12.66
CA ILE A 13 0.61 -7.35 -12.16
C ILE A 13 0.32 -6.70 -10.80
N ARG A 14 1.32 -6.59 -9.91
CA ARG A 14 1.19 -5.83 -8.67
C ARG A 14 0.86 -4.36 -8.92
N GLY A 15 1.48 -3.76 -9.94
CA GLY A 15 1.16 -2.40 -10.38
C GLY A 15 -0.31 -2.27 -10.82
N ILE A 16 -0.80 -3.20 -11.65
CA ILE A 16 -2.19 -3.24 -12.08
C ILE A 16 -3.14 -3.40 -10.89
N ALA A 17 -2.82 -4.32 -9.96
CA ALA A 17 -3.61 -4.53 -8.75
C ALA A 17 -3.67 -3.26 -7.88
N CYS A 18 -2.56 -2.52 -7.75
CA CYS A 18 -2.52 -1.24 -7.05
C CYS A 18 -3.41 -0.18 -7.74
N LEU A 19 -3.37 -0.09 -9.08
CA LEU A 19 -4.23 0.83 -9.84
C LEU A 19 -5.72 0.51 -9.65
N LEU A 20 -6.09 -0.76 -9.62
CA LEU A 20 -7.48 -1.18 -9.33
C LEU A 20 -7.93 -0.74 -7.94
N VAL A 21 -7.05 -0.82 -6.92
CA VAL A 21 -7.36 -0.35 -5.56
C VAL A 21 -7.54 1.16 -5.52
N ILE A 22 -6.68 1.92 -6.20
CA ILE A 22 -6.80 3.38 -6.27
C ILE A 22 -8.10 3.77 -6.98
N MET A 23 -8.40 3.14 -8.11
CA MET A 23 -9.62 3.40 -8.88
C MET A 23 -10.88 3.07 -8.06
N ALA A 24 -10.86 1.98 -7.29
CA ALA A 24 -11.96 1.62 -6.40
C ALA A 24 -12.18 2.67 -5.29
N HIS A 25 -11.12 3.18 -4.66
CA HIS A 25 -11.24 4.24 -3.65
C HIS A 25 -11.79 5.54 -4.27
N TYR A 26 -11.34 5.88 -5.47
CA TYR A 26 -11.85 7.04 -6.20
C TYR A 26 -13.33 6.90 -6.53
N MET A 27 -13.79 5.73 -7.00
CA MET A 27 -15.19 5.47 -7.28
C MET A 27 -16.08 5.54 -6.04
N ILE A 28 -15.60 5.03 -4.90
CA ILE A 28 -16.31 5.13 -3.62
C ILE A 28 -16.47 6.59 -3.18
N GLN A 29 -15.40 7.39 -3.28
CA GLN A 29 -15.41 8.83 -2.97
C GLN A 29 -16.32 9.62 -3.93
N ALA A 30 -16.35 9.25 -5.21
CA ALA A 30 -17.21 9.86 -6.23
C ALA A 30 -18.71 9.49 -6.08
N GLY A 31 -19.11 8.80 -5.02
CA GLY A 31 -20.50 8.46 -4.75
C GLY A 31 -21.03 7.24 -5.53
N VAL A 32 -20.18 6.54 -6.28
CA VAL A 32 -20.53 5.29 -6.96
C VAL A 32 -20.52 4.16 -5.93
N LYS A 33 -21.56 4.14 -5.09
CA LYS A 33 -21.79 3.08 -4.09
C LYS A 33 -22.53 1.92 -4.77
N GLY A 34 -21.86 0.77 -4.86
CA GLY A 34 -22.44 -0.44 -5.46
C GLY A 34 -21.42 -1.57 -5.59
N ARG A 35 -21.87 -2.71 -6.13
CA ARG A 35 -21.06 -3.94 -6.33
C ARG A 35 -19.74 -3.66 -7.06
N TYR A 36 -19.71 -2.70 -7.97
CA TYR A 36 -18.54 -2.40 -8.80
C TYR A 36 -17.45 -1.56 -8.12
N GLY A 37 -17.76 -0.75 -7.11
CA GLY A 37 -16.75 0.10 -6.44
C GLY A 37 -16.04 -0.62 -5.29
N GLN A 38 -16.80 -1.27 -4.41
CA GLN A 38 -16.25 -1.93 -3.22
C GLN A 38 -15.65 -3.32 -3.52
N GLN A 39 -16.29 -4.11 -4.38
CA GLN A 39 -15.83 -5.49 -4.63
C GLN A 39 -14.58 -5.53 -5.51
N THR A 40 -14.46 -4.61 -6.48
CA THR A 40 -13.26 -4.50 -7.33
C THR A 40 -12.04 -4.05 -6.54
N GLY A 41 -12.21 -3.12 -5.60
CA GLY A 41 -11.16 -2.70 -4.67
C GLY A 41 -10.71 -3.85 -3.78
N ALA A 42 -11.65 -4.61 -3.21
CA ALA A 42 -11.33 -5.78 -2.38
C ALA A 42 -10.52 -6.83 -3.16
N LEU A 43 -10.91 -7.12 -4.41
CA LEU A 43 -10.16 -8.04 -5.28
C LEU A 43 -8.74 -7.53 -5.59
N GLY A 44 -8.60 -6.24 -5.89
CA GLY A 44 -7.29 -5.62 -6.12
C GLY A 44 -6.37 -5.75 -4.90
N VAL A 45 -6.90 -5.54 -3.69
CA VAL A 45 -6.18 -5.72 -2.43
C VAL A 45 -5.73 -7.18 -2.26
N ILE A 46 -6.65 -8.14 -2.43
CA ILE A 46 -6.35 -9.58 -2.29
C ILE A 46 -5.24 -10.00 -3.26
N ILE A 47 -5.35 -9.63 -4.55
CA ILE A 47 -4.35 -9.96 -5.57
C ILE A 47 -3.00 -9.31 -5.23
N PHE A 48 -2.98 -8.03 -4.85
CA PHE A 48 -1.75 -7.33 -4.50
C PHE A 48 -1.03 -7.97 -3.31
N PHE A 49 -1.76 -8.34 -2.25
CA PHE A 49 -1.19 -8.99 -1.08
C PHE A 49 -0.74 -10.41 -1.37
N ALA A 50 -1.53 -11.20 -2.10
CA ALA A 50 -1.18 -12.57 -2.49
C ALA A 50 0.12 -12.59 -3.32
N LEU A 51 0.24 -11.72 -4.32
CA LEU A 51 1.44 -11.61 -5.16
C LEU A 51 2.66 -11.12 -4.39
N SER A 52 2.48 -10.14 -3.49
CA SER A 52 3.58 -9.62 -2.67
C SER A 52 4.09 -10.69 -1.69
N GLY A 53 3.20 -11.49 -1.11
CA GLY A 53 3.55 -12.63 -0.25
C GLY A 53 4.26 -13.74 -1.01
N PHE A 54 3.73 -14.12 -2.18
CA PHE A 54 4.35 -15.12 -3.06
C PHE A 54 5.77 -14.70 -3.49
N LEU A 55 5.95 -13.45 -3.93
CA LEU A 55 7.27 -12.94 -4.33
C LEU A 55 8.26 -12.97 -3.16
N MET A 56 7.81 -12.61 -1.96
CA MET A 56 8.66 -12.68 -0.76
C MET A 56 9.08 -14.11 -0.45
N MET A 57 8.15 -15.06 -0.46
CA MET A 57 8.47 -16.47 -0.28
C MET A 57 9.44 -16.96 -1.35
N HIS A 58 9.22 -16.61 -2.62
CA HIS A 58 10.07 -17.01 -3.73
C HIS A 58 11.51 -16.48 -3.60
N VAL A 59 11.68 -15.21 -3.23
CA VAL A 59 12.99 -14.59 -3.02
C VAL A 59 13.71 -15.19 -1.81
N THR A 60 12.97 -15.60 -0.78
CA THR A 60 13.53 -16.17 0.45
C THR A 60 13.67 -17.69 0.41
N ARG A 61 13.13 -18.38 -0.60
CA ARG A 61 13.11 -19.85 -0.70
C ARG A 61 14.49 -20.51 -0.61
N ASN A 62 15.51 -19.87 -1.18
CA ASN A 62 16.88 -20.39 -1.21
C ASN A 62 17.78 -19.79 -0.11
N LEU A 63 17.24 -18.99 0.80
CA LEU A 63 17.99 -18.50 1.96
C LEU A 63 17.95 -19.54 3.08
N GLU A 64 19.12 -19.81 3.65
CA GLU A 64 19.20 -20.62 4.86
C GLU A 64 18.42 -19.95 6.01
N PHE A 65 17.62 -20.76 6.71
CA PHE A 65 16.87 -20.37 7.89
C PHE A 65 17.81 -20.15 9.07
N ASN A 66 18.46 -19.00 9.07
CA ASN A 66 19.28 -18.51 10.17
C ASN A 66 18.69 -17.21 10.73
N VAL A 67 18.74 -17.03 12.05
CA VAL A 67 18.28 -15.84 12.78
C VAL A 67 18.83 -14.56 12.16
N LYS A 68 20.08 -14.57 11.67
CA LYS A 68 20.71 -13.44 10.98
C LYS A 68 19.98 -13.05 9.69
N ASN A 69 19.63 -14.03 8.86
CA ASN A 69 18.93 -13.80 7.59
C ASN A 69 17.49 -13.33 7.80
N ILE A 70 16.80 -13.88 8.80
CA ILE A 70 15.46 -13.46 9.20
C ILE A 70 15.47 -12.00 9.68
N LYS A 71 16.42 -11.62 10.55
CA LYS A 71 16.58 -10.23 11.00
C LYS A 71 16.80 -9.28 9.82
N ILE A 72 17.71 -9.62 8.90
CA ILE A 72 17.99 -8.80 7.71
C ILE A 72 16.74 -8.66 6.83
N PHE A 73 15.98 -9.74 6.65
CA PHE A 73 14.73 -9.72 5.88
C PHE A 73 13.70 -8.76 6.47
N PHE A 74 13.44 -8.86 7.78
CA PHE A 74 12.50 -7.99 8.47
C PHE A 74 12.96 -6.53 8.48
N VAL A 75 14.24 -6.27 8.82
CA VAL A 75 14.78 -4.91 8.83
C VAL A 75 14.65 -4.25 7.46
N LYS A 76 14.99 -4.95 6.37
CA LYS A 76 14.82 -4.43 5.00
C LYS A 76 13.36 -4.17 4.62
N ARG A 77 12.40 -4.83 5.25
CA ARG A 77 10.97 -4.65 5.00
C ARG A 77 10.44 -3.46 5.81
N PHE A 78 10.78 -3.40 7.10
CA PHE A 78 10.42 -2.29 7.97
C PHE A 78 11.05 -0.97 7.51
N SER A 79 12.31 -0.98 7.07
CA SER A 79 12.98 0.21 6.55
C SER A 79 12.37 0.76 5.27
N ARG A 80 11.48 0.02 4.59
CA ARG A 80 10.75 0.51 3.40
C ARG A 80 9.34 1.02 3.74
N VAL A 81 8.67 0.43 4.72
CA VAL A 81 7.30 0.80 5.11
C VAL A 81 7.29 1.96 6.09
N ILE A 82 8.17 1.95 7.09
CA ILE A 82 8.22 2.95 8.17
C ILE A 82 8.49 4.36 7.63
N PRO A 83 9.46 4.60 6.72
CA PRO A 83 9.69 5.95 6.21
C PRO A 83 8.50 6.49 5.44
N LEU A 84 7.87 5.67 4.60
CA LEU A 84 6.67 6.06 3.86
C LEU A 84 5.52 6.39 4.79
N PHE A 85 5.32 5.62 5.86
CA PHE A 85 4.30 5.90 6.87
C PHE A 85 4.51 7.26 7.55
N TYR A 86 5.73 7.55 8.03
CA TYR A 86 6.02 8.84 8.65
C TYR A 86 5.95 10.01 7.67
N ILE A 87 6.37 9.82 6.42
CA ILE A 87 6.21 10.83 5.36
C ILE A 87 4.74 11.11 5.11
N SER A 88 3.90 10.06 4.96
CA SER A 88 2.45 10.23 4.78
C SER A 88 1.80 10.95 5.96
N LEU A 89 2.19 10.62 7.20
CA LEU A 89 1.72 11.33 8.39
C LEU A 89 2.12 12.80 8.38
N LEU A 90 3.37 13.09 8.03
CA LEU A 90 3.86 14.46 7.98
C LEU A 90 3.14 15.27 6.89
N ILE A 91 2.91 14.69 5.72
CA ILE A 91 2.11 15.30 4.66
C ILE A 91 0.69 15.58 5.15
N LEU A 92 0.05 14.62 5.81
CA LEU A 92 -1.31 14.79 6.35
C LEU A 92 -1.35 15.89 7.40
N TYR A 93 -0.36 15.94 8.29
CA TYR A 93 -0.25 16.98 9.33
C TYR A 93 -0.08 18.38 8.73
N ILE A 94 0.81 18.53 7.75
CA ILE A 94 1.01 19.80 7.05
C ILE A 94 -0.26 20.20 6.29
N TYR A 95 -0.87 19.25 5.57
CA TYR A 95 -2.10 19.48 4.82
C TYR A 95 -3.23 19.97 5.73
N GLN A 96 -3.41 19.34 6.90
CA GLN A 96 -4.38 19.76 7.90
C GLN A 96 -4.10 21.19 8.40
N LYS A 97 -2.85 21.53 8.70
CA LYS A 97 -2.47 22.87 9.17
C LYS A 97 -2.71 23.95 8.12
N ILE A 98 -2.33 23.69 6.87
CA ILE A 98 -2.58 24.61 5.75
C ILE A 98 -4.08 24.81 5.54
N PHE A 99 -4.86 23.73 5.56
CA PHE A 99 -6.29 23.80 5.34
C PHE A 99 -7.03 24.61 6.43
N ILE A 100 -6.65 24.43 7.70
CA ILE A 100 -7.16 25.25 8.81
C ILE A 100 -6.73 26.71 8.65
N ALA A 101 -5.48 26.98 8.25
CA ALA A 101 -4.99 28.33 8.03
C ALA A 101 -5.70 29.05 6.86
N LEU A 102 -6.23 28.31 5.88
CA LEU A 102 -7.07 28.82 4.80
C LEU A 102 -8.53 29.05 5.20
N GLY A 103 -8.88 28.84 6.48
CA GLY A 103 -10.21 29.14 7.03
C GLY A 103 -11.29 28.14 6.66
N VAL A 104 -10.92 26.93 6.21
CA VAL A 104 -11.90 25.88 5.89
C VAL A 104 -12.15 25.03 7.14
N ASP A 105 -13.43 24.84 7.47
CA ASP A 105 -13.85 24.11 8.66
C ASP A 105 -13.29 22.68 8.68
N SER A 106 -12.72 22.29 9.82
CA SER A 106 -12.15 20.95 10.06
C SER A 106 -13.17 19.82 9.95
N SER A 107 -14.46 20.13 9.93
CA SER A 107 -15.58 19.21 9.71
C SER A 107 -15.54 18.52 8.34
N PHE A 108 -14.85 19.10 7.35
CA PHE A 108 -14.64 18.48 6.05
C PHE A 108 -13.85 17.16 6.10
N PHE A 109 -12.86 17.05 7.01
CA PHE A 109 -12.02 15.84 7.10
C PHE A 109 -12.62 14.73 7.93
N TRP A 110 -13.58 15.04 8.82
CA TRP A 110 -14.10 14.12 9.81
C TRP A 110 -15.63 13.89 9.75
N PRO A 111 -16.26 13.63 8.58
CA PRO A 111 -17.72 13.42 8.52
C PRO A 111 -18.20 12.11 9.17
N LEU A 112 -17.29 11.24 9.61
CA LEU A 112 -17.56 9.87 10.08
C LEU A 112 -17.59 9.71 11.60
N MET A 113 -17.31 10.76 12.38
CA MET A 113 -17.38 10.74 13.86
C MET A 113 -18.56 11.53 14.44
N ASN A 114 -19.53 11.92 13.61
CA ASN A 114 -20.86 12.38 14.04
C ASN A 114 -21.93 11.43 13.49
#